data_AF-A0A9P5H1I2-F1
#
_entry.id   AF-A0A9P5H1I2-F1
#
_cell.length_a   1.000
_cell.length_b   1.000
_cell.length_c   1.000
_cell.angle_alpha   90.00
_cell.angle_beta   90.00
_cell.angle_gamma   90.00
#
_symmetry.space_group_name_H-M   'P 1'
#
loop_
_entity.id
_entity.type
_entity.pdbx_description
1 polymer ?
#
loop_
_entity_poly.entity_id
_entity_poly.type
_entity_poly.pdbx_seq_one_letter_code
_entity_poly.pdbx_strand_id
1 'polypeptide(L)'
;MASQPPATAKLSESGKSGAPKGREVGGKATKDAAADEADGEELRFSPEEEAALVEESNAAKAEANTLFSSKQYQDALDKYDSAIASCPKYLLYPRAVIQSNIAACHLKVEQWTDAIKSATEALDGLAKLEPKG
;
A
#
# COMPACT_ATOMS: atom_id res chain seq x y z
N MET A 1 -24.49 -30.42 54.15
CA MET A 1 -23.07 -30.16 54.43
C MET A 1 -22.86 -28.65 54.35
N ALA A 2 -22.44 -28.05 55.46
CA ALA A 2 -22.45 -26.61 55.67
C ALA A 2 -21.20 -25.91 55.10
N SER A 3 -21.45 -24.74 54.51
CA SER A 3 -20.72 -23.47 54.67
C SER A 3 -19.18 -23.45 54.63
N GLN A 4 -18.64 -22.78 53.61
CA GLN A 4 -17.57 -21.76 53.72
C GLN A 4 -17.30 -21.09 52.35
N PRO A 5 -17.34 -19.75 52.25
CA PRO A 5 -16.59 -18.97 51.25
C PRO A 5 -15.42 -18.20 51.93
N PRO A 6 -14.75 -17.24 51.26
CA PRO A 6 -13.81 -17.33 50.13
C PRO A 6 -12.38 -16.90 50.56
N ALA A 7 -11.39 -16.98 49.68
CA ALA A 7 -10.10 -16.29 49.88
C ALA A 7 -9.77 -15.38 48.71
N THR A 8 -9.92 -14.08 48.96
CA THR A 8 -9.50 -12.95 48.15
C THR A 8 -7.96 -12.82 48.18
N ALA A 9 -7.33 -12.75 47.02
CA ALA A 9 -5.93 -12.33 46.91
C ALA A 9 -5.87 -10.81 46.66
N LYS A 10 -5.06 -10.14 47.48
CA LYS A 10 -4.84 -8.70 47.56
C LYS A 10 -4.26 -8.10 46.28
N LEU A 11 -4.71 -6.87 45.99
CA LEU A 11 -3.93 -5.88 45.24
C LEU A 11 -2.66 -5.50 46.01
N SER A 12 -1.56 -5.30 45.28
CA SER A 12 -0.47 -4.41 45.68
C SER A 12 0.03 -3.64 44.47
N GLU A 13 0.58 -2.48 44.78
CA GLU A 13 0.44 -1.24 44.05
C GLU A 13 1.72 -0.85 43.27
N SER A 14 1.51 0.01 42.26
CA SER A 14 2.29 1.19 41.86
C SER A 14 3.80 1.13 41.50
N GLY A 15 4.10 1.78 40.37
CA GLY A 15 5.43 2.24 39.91
C GLY A 15 5.96 1.41 38.73
N LYS A 16 6.32 1.96 37.57
CA LYS A 16 6.90 3.28 37.30
C LYS A 16 6.73 3.61 35.81
N SER A 17 6.51 4.89 35.54
CA SER A 17 6.57 5.52 34.23
C SER A 17 7.90 5.24 33.53
N GLY A 18 7.83 4.99 32.22
CA GLY A 18 8.98 4.82 31.36
C GLY A 18 8.56 4.97 29.90
N ALA A 19 8.27 6.21 29.49
CA ALA A 19 8.14 6.56 28.09
C ALA A 19 9.46 6.28 27.35
N PRO A 20 9.48 5.49 26.27
CA PRO A 20 10.64 5.48 25.40
C PRO A 20 10.69 6.79 24.61
N LYS A 21 11.86 7.41 24.68
CA LYS A 21 12.26 8.66 24.05
C LYS A 21 11.96 8.68 22.56
N GLY A 22 11.59 9.86 22.09
CA GLY A 22 11.50 10.21 20.68
C GLY A 22 12.76 9.76 19.93
N ARG A 23 12.52 9.09 18.81
CA ARG A 23 13.55 8.81 17.83
C ARG A 23 13.59 10.00 16.88
N GLU A 24 14.47 10.95 17.18
CA GLU A 24 15.01 11.84 16.17
C GLU A 24 15.81 10.98 15.18
N VAL A 25 15.33 10.87 13.94
CA VAL A 25 16.20 10.50 12.81
C VAL A 25 16.39 11.78 12.02
N GLY A 26 17.57 12.36 12.24
CA GLY A 26 18.06 13.51 11.49
C GLY A 26 18.03 13.27 10.00
N GLY A 27 17.73 14.34 9.27
CA GLY A 27 17.79 14.38 7.83
C GLY A 27 19.18 13.96 7.33
N LYS A 28 19.18 13.02 6.40
CA LYS A 28 20.21 12.95 5.38
C LYS A 28 19.54 13.24 4.05
N ALA A 29 19.60 14.50 3.65
CA ALA A 29 19.46 14.86 2.25
C ALA A 29 20.59 14.19 1.48
N THR A 30 20.24 13.30 0.55
CA THR A 30 21.03 13.09 -0.65
C THR A 30 20.07 13.25 -1.81
N LYS A 31 20.31 14.36 -2.51
CA LYS A 31 19.90 14.65 -3.88
C LYS A 31 20.30 13.52 -4.83
N ASP A 32 19.65 13.56 -5.99
CA ASP A 32 19.91 12.85 -7.24
C ASP A 32 19.24 11.46 -7.29
N ALA A 33 18.29 11.15 -8.18
CA ALA A 33 18.13 11.63 -9.54
C ALA A 33 16.65 11.89 -9.91
N ALA A 34 16.39 13.10 -10.39
CA ALA A 34 15.39 13.33 -11.41
C ALA A 34 15.93 12.82 -12.75
N ALA A 35 15.00 12.52 -13.66
CA ALA A 35 15.17 12.13 -15.05
C ALA A 35 15.49 10.66 -15.31
N ASP A 36 14.42 9.85 -15.41
CA ASP A 36 14.27 9.00 -16.59
C ASP A 36 13.04 9.50 -17.37
N GLU A 37 13.15 10.73 -17.89
CA GLU A 37 12.37 11.15 -19.05
C GLU A 37 13.06 10.53 -20.28
N ALA A 38 13.00 9.20 -20.36
CA ALA A 38 13.20 8.51 -21.61
C ALA A 38 11.90 8.67 -22.39
N ASP A 39 11.85 9.72 -23.21
CA ASP A 39 11.03 9.80 -24.42
C ASP A 39 11.45 8.66 -25.37
N GLY A 40 11.20 7.42 -24.94
CA GLY A 40 11.09 6.28 -25.81
C GLY A 40 9.61 6.12 -26.06
N GLU A 41 9.19 6.07 -27.32
CA GLU A 41 7.84 5.64 -27.66
C GLU A 41 7.52 4.39 -26.83
N GLU A 42 6.62 4.55 -25.84
CA GLU A 42 6.29 3.49 -24.91
C GLU A 42 5.64 2.40 -25.75
N LEU A 43 6.41 1.34 -26.07
CA LEU A 43 6.02 0.29 -27.00
C LEU A 43 4.64 -0.20 -26.57
N ARG A 44 3.63 0.14 -27.38
CA ARG A 44 2.25 -0.29 -27.16
C ARG A 44 2.18 -1.75 -27.55
N PHE A 45 1.60 -2.55 -26.67
CA PHE A 45 1.28 -3.93 -26.97
C PHE A 45 0.25 -3.99 -28.11
N SER A 46 0.20 -5.11 -28.83
CA SER A 46 -0.94 -5.37 -29.71
C SER A 46 -2.23 -5.45 -28.87
N PRO A 47 -3.42 -5.22 -29.46
CA PRO A 47 -4.67 -5.30 -28.72
C PRO A 47 -4.89 -6.63 -28.00
N GLU A 48 -4.40 -7.74 -28.57
CA GLU A 48 -4.50 -9.08 -27.98
C GLU A 48 -3.58 -9.24 -26.77
N GLU A 49 -2.32 -8.82 -26.88
CA GLU A 49 -1.35 -8.84 -25.78
C GLU A 49 -1.76 -7.88 -24.65
N GLU A 50 -2.24 -6.68 -24.98
CA GLU A 50 -2.77 -5.73 -24.00
C GLU A 50 -3.95 -6.32 -23.24
N ALA A 51 -4.90 -6.96 -23.94
CA ALA A 51 -6.05 -7.60 -23.31
C ALA A 51 -5.61 -8.70 -22.33
N ALA A 52 -4.65 -9.54 -22.71
CA ALA A 52 -4.11 -10.59 -21.85
C ALA A 52 -3.42 -10.01 -20.59
N LEU A 53 -2.60 -8.97 -20.74
CA LEU A 53 -1.94 -8.29 -19.62
C LEU A 53 -2.95 -7.61 -18.69
N VAL A 54 -3.99 -6.99 -19.25
CA VAL A 54 -5.07 -6.38 -18.48
C VAL A 54 -5.89 -7.43 -17.72
N GLU A 55 -6.15 -8.58 -18.34
CA GLU A 55 -6.82 -9.71 -17.69
C GLU A 55 -5.99 -10.25 -16.51
N GLU A 56 -4.68 -10.49 -16.72
CA GLU A 56 -3.76 -10.93 -15.68
C GLU A 56 -3.70 -9.93 -14.51
N SER A 57 -3.53 -8.64 -14.82
CA SER A 57 -3.55 -7.56 -13.83
C SER A 57 -4.86 -7.53 -13.05
N ASN A 58 -6.00 -7.71 -13.71
CA ASN A 58 -7.31 -7.70 -13.05
C ASN A 58 -7.53 -8.93 -12.18
N ALA A 59 -7.09 -10.12 -12.60
CA ALA A 59 -7.15 -11.33 -11.80
C ALA A 59 -6.30 -11.19 -10.53
N ALA A 60 -5.06 -10.70 -10.66
CA ALA A 60 -4.20 -10.41 -9.53
C ALA A 60 -4.81 -9.39 -8.55
N LYS A 61 -5.38 -8.29 -9.07
CA LYS A 61 -6.09 -7.29 -8.26
C LYS A 61 -7.31 -7.88 -7.54
N ALA A 62 -8.06 -8.78 -8.16
CA ALA A 62 -9.23 -9.41 -7.55
C ALA A 62 -8.83 -10.34 -6.38
N GLU A 63 -7.74 -11.09 -6.53
CA GLU A 63 -7.18 -11.89 -5.44
C GLU A 63 -6.66 -10.99 -4.31
N ALA A 64 -5.96 -9.91 -4.63
CA ALA A 64 -5.50 -8.92 -3.66
C ALA A 64 -6.67 -8.28 -2.87
N ASN A 65 -7.78 -7.94 -3.55
CA ASN A 65 -9.01 -7.46 -2.91
C ASN A 65 -9.61 -8.49 -1.92
N THR A 66 -9.51 -9.79 -2.25
CA THR A 66 -9.96 -10.88 -1.40
C THR A 66 -9.10 -10.98 -0.14
N LEU A 67 -7.77 -10.93 -0.29
CA LEU A 67 -6.81 -10.90 0.82
C LEU A 67 -7.00 -9.67 1.71
N PHE A 68 -7.20 -8.49 1.11
CA PHE A 68 -7.49 -7.25 1.83
C PHE A 68 -8.76 -7.36 2.68
N SER A 69 -9.83 -7.91 2.12
CA SER A 69 -11.10 -8.12 2.82
C SER A 69 -10.97 -9.11 3.98
N SER A 70 -10.08 -10.09 3.84
CA SER A 70 -9.68 -11.04 4.89
C SER A 70 -8.66 -10.47 5.90
N LYS A 71 -8.31 -9.18 5.79
CA LYS A 71 -7.32 -8.49 6.63
C LYS A 71 -5.88 -9.01 6.52
N GLN A 72 -5.59 -9.77 5.47
CA GLN A 72 -4.23 -10.22 5.13
C GLN A 72 -3.51 -9.14 4.33
N TYR A 73 -3.15 -8.04 4.99
CA TYR A 73 -2.70 -6.83 4.29
C TYR A 73 -1.32 -6.96 3.62
N GLN A 74 -0.40 -7.73 4.21
CA GLN A 74 0.93 -7.97 3.62
C GLN A 74 0.80 -8.85 2.36
N ASP A 75 0.07 -9.96 2.44
CA ASP A 75 -0.20 -10.81 1.28
C ASP A 75 -0.96 -10.05 0.18
N ALA A 76 -1.87 -9.15 0.57
CA ALA A 76 -2.57 -8.28 -0.38
C ALA A 76 -1.60 -7.33 -1.10
N LEU A 77 -0.62 -6.75 -0.40
CA LEU A 77 0.40 -5.89 -0.99
C LEU A 77 1.21 -6.63 -2.04
N ASP A 78 1.74 -7.82 -1.71
CA ASP A 78 2.51 -8.65 -2.65
C ASP A 78 1.70 -8.97 -3.92
N LYS A 79 0.40 -9.20 -3.75
CA LYS A 79 -0.49 -9.48 -4.88
C LYS A 79 -0.83 -8.23 -5.70
N TYR A 80 -1.00 -7.07 -5.07
CA TYR A 80 -1.15 -5.81 -5.80
C TYR A 80 0.13 -5.41 -6.55
N ASP A 81 1.31 -5.70 -5.99
CA ASP A 81 2.59 -5.50 -6.68
C ASP A 81 2.68 -6.36 -7.95
N SER A 82 2.17 -7.59 -7.88
CA SER A 82 2.02 -8.44 -9.08
C SER A 82 1.03 -7.83 -10.09
N ALA A 83 -0.09 -7.27 -9.62
CA ALA A 83 -1.09 -6.64 -10.48
C ALA A 83 -0.56 -5.39 -11.19
N ILE A 84 0.17 -4.53 -10.48
CA ILE A 84 0.74 -3.31 -11.08
C ILE A 84 1.91 -3.63 -12.01
N ALA A 85 2.62 -4.75 -11.79
CA ALA A 85 3.71 -5.20 -12.65
C ALA A 85 3.21 -5.70 -14.03
N SER A 86 2.08 -6.42 -14.06
CA SER A 86 1.47 -6.87 -15.32
C SER A 86 0.65 -5.79 -16.02
N CYS A 87 0.17 -4.77 -15.30
CA CYS A 87 -0.60 -3.68 -15.88
C CYS A 87 0.26 -2.77 -16.80
N PRO A 88 -0.05 -2.64 -18.11
CA PRO A 88 0.70 -1.78 -19.02
C PRO A 88 0.84 -0.34 -18.52
N LYS A 89 2.05 0.22 -18.57
CA LYS A 89 2.42 1.51 -17.95
C LYS A 89 1.62 2.72 -18.45
N TYR A 90 1.24 2.71 -19.73
CA TYR A 90 0.40 3.74 -20.34
C TYR A 90 -1.08 3.68 -19.94
N LEU A 91 -1.54 2.61 -19.28
CA LEU A 91 -2.92 2.50 -18.78
C LEU A 91 -3.03 3.18 -17.41
N LEU A 92 -2.99 4.52 -17.45
CA LEU A 92 -2.88 5.36 -16.26
C LEU A 92 -4.02 5.15 -15.27
N TYR A 93 -5.27 5.02 -15.74
CA TYR A 93 -6.42 4.84 -14.85
C TYR A 93 -6.42 3.47 -14.14
N PRO A 94 -6.31 2.32 -14.83
CA PRO A 94 -6.17 1.02 -14.15
C PRO A 94 -5.03 0.97 -13.13
N ARG A 95 -3.87 1.54 -13.47
CA ARG A 95 -2.71 1.63 -12.57
C ARG A 95 -3.00 2.46 -11.33
N ALA A 96 -3.62 3.63 -11.49
CA ALA A 96 -4.01 4.49 -10.38
C ALA A 96 -4.98 3.80 -9.42
N VAL A 97 -5.93 3.01 -9.94
CA VAL A 97 -6.84 2.22 -9.10
C VAL A 97 -6.06 1.21 -8.25
N ILE A 98 -5.11 0.47 -8.84
CA ILE A 98 -4.28 -0.49 -8.10
C ILE A 98 -3.44 0.23 -7.03
N GLN A 99 -2.78 1.33 -7.39
CA GLN A 99 -1.97 2.13 -6.45
C GLN A 99 -2.80 2.69 -5.29
N SER A 100 -4.06 3.09 -5.53
CA SER A 100 -4.96 3.55 -4.46
C SER A 100 -5.29 2.43 -3.45
N ASN A 101 -5.39 1.18 -3.92
CA ASN A 101 -5.61 0.03 -3.05
C ASN A 101 -4.34 -0.36 -2.28
N ILE A 102 -3.15 -0.24 -2.90
CA ILE A 102 -1.86 -0.39 -2.21
C ILE A 102 -1.77 0.65 -1.07
N ALA A 103 -2.10 1.92 -1.36
CA ALA A 103 -2.16 2.96 -0.33
C ALA A 103 -3.12 2.59 0.81
N ALA A 104 -4.30 2.06 0.49
CA ALA A 104 -5.24 1.59 1.50
C ALA A 104 -4.68 0.43 2.36
N CYS A 105 -3.89 -0.48 1.78
CA CYS A 105 -3.20 -1.54 2.53
C CYS A 105 -2.18 -0.94 3.50
N HIS A 106 -1.32 -0.03 3.02
CA HIS A 106 -0.33 0.67 3.86
C HIS A 106 -1.00 1.43 5.01
N LEU A 107 -2.15 2.07 4.78
CA LEU A 107 -2.93 2.70 5.85
C LEU A 107 -3.41 1.70 6.92
N LYS A 108 -3.76 0.46 6.53
CA LYS A 108 -4.21 -0.58 7.48
C LYS A 108 -3.09 -1.11 8.37
N VAL A 109 -1.85 -1.06 7.90
CA VAL A 109 -0.65 -1.49 8.65
C VAL A 109 0.17 -0.33 9.18
N GLU A 110 -0.40 0.89 9.18
CA GLU A 110 0.22 2.11 9.73
C GLU A 110 1.55 2.51 9.06
N GLN A 111 1.75 2.13 7.80
CA GLN A 111 2.89 2.51 6.97
C GLN A 111 2.61 3.83 6.23
N TRP A 112 2.61 4.94 6.96
CA TRP A 112 2.13 6.23 6.47
C TRP A 112 2.91 6.78 5.27
N THR A 113 4.24 6.63 5.27
CA THR A 113 5.10 7.13 4.20
C THR A 113 4.82 6.39 2.89
N ASP A 114 4.66 5.08 2.96
CA ASP A 114 4.35 4.24 1.79
C ASP A 114 2.92 4.47 1.29
N ALA A 115 1.97 4.71 2.21
CA ALA A 115 0.61 5.11 1.84
C ALA A 115 0.58 6.43 1.05
N ILE A 116 1.32 7.44 1.51
CA ILE A 116 1.45 8.73 0.81
C ILE A 116 2.07 8.51 -0.57
N LYS A 117 3.18 7.78 -0.64
CA LYS A 117 3.87 7.49 -1.91
C LYS A 117 2.93 6.87 -2.93
N SER A 118 2.25 5.78 -2.58
CA SER A 118 1.33 5.09 -3.50
C SER A 118 0.14 5.97 -3.91
N ALA A 119 -0.41 6.76 -2.99
CA ALA A 119 -1.50 7.69 -3.31
C ALA A 119 -1.04 8.82 -4.25
N THR A 120 0.16 9.38 -4.03
CA THR A 120 0.75 10.39 -4.90
C THR A 120 1.00 9.85 -6.30
N GLU A 121 1.58 8.65 -6.43
CA GLU A 121 1.80 8.05 -7.75
C GLU A 121 0.48 7.84 -8.52
N ALA A 122 -0.59 7.45 -7.83
CA ALA A 122 -1.93 7.32 -8.43
C ALA A 122 -2.44 8.67 -8.95
N LEU A 123 -2.31 9.73 -8.14
CA LEU A 123 -2.73 11.09 -8.51
C LEU A 123 -1.88 11.64 -9.67
N ASP A 124 -0.57 11.47 -9.63
CA ASP A 124 0.34 11.91 -10.70
C ASP A 124 0.03 11.22 -12.02
N GLY A 125 -0.32 9.92 -11.98
CA GLY A 125 -0.79 9.18 -13.14
C GLY A 125 -2.09 9.75 -13.71
N LEU A 126 -3.07 10.03 -12.86
CA LEU A 126 -4.36 10.59 -13.28
C LEU A 126 -4.24 12.03 -13.80
N ALA A 127 -3.37 12.84 -13.21
CA ALA A 127 -3.12 14.22 -13.64
C ALA A 127 -2.63 14.29 -15.11
N LYS A 128 -1.97 13.25 -15.60
CA LYS A 128 -1.55 13.14 -17.02
C LYS A 128 -2.73 12.91 -17.98
N LEU A 129 -3.89 12.46 -17.49
CA LEU A 129 -5.11 12.27 -18.29
C LEU A 129 -5.96 13.55 -18.39
N GLU A 130 -5.74 14.53 -17.52
CA GLU A 130 -6.53 15.75 -17.53
C GLU A 130 -6.20 16.60 -18.78
N PRO A 131 -7.21 17.07 -19.53
CA PRO A 131 -6.99 17.95 -20.65
C PRO A 131 -6.40 19.28 -20.15
N LYS A 132 -5.24 19.66 -20.69
CA LYS A 132 -4.64 20.98 -20.45
C LYS A 132 -5.52 22.02 -21.16
N GLY A 133 -6.31 22.74 -20.38
CA GLY A 133 -7.15 23.85 -20.84
C GLY A 133 -6.36 25.04 -21.32
#